data_AF-A0A7W6MC82-F1
#
_entry.id   AF-A0A7W6MC82-F1
#
_cell.length_a   1.000
_cell.length_b   1.000
_cell.length_c   1.000
_cell.angle_alpha   90.00
_cell.angle_beta   90.00
_cell.angle_gamma   90.00
#
_symmetry.space_group_name_H-M   'P 1'
#
loop_
_entity.id
_entity.type
_entity.pdbx_description
1 polymer ?
#
loop_
_entity_poly.entity_id
_entity_poly.type
_entity_poly.pdbx_seq_one_letter_code
_entity_poly.pdbx_strand_id
1 'polypeptide(L)' 'MSSSSVPTSRDSRWQYPENGEDLHRVFTVAKRDGPQQVFDGEGVFTVSYAKSGAQGSAKDFLSSGGPGKE' A
#
# COMPACT_ATOMS: atom_id res chain seq x y z
N MET A 1 17.89 -9.12 7.02
CA MET A 1 16.58 -9.11 6.35
C MET A 1 15.81 -7.90 6.86
N SER A 2 15.89 -6.77 6.15
CA SER A 2 15.17 -5.56 6.54
C SER A 2 13.68 -5.77 6.25
N SER A 3 12.92 -6.05 7.30
CA SER A 3 11.47 -6.07 7.24
C SER A 3 11.01 -4.63 7.02
N SER A 4 10.71 -4.28 5.77
CA SER A 4 10.04 -3.03 5.43
C SER A 4 8.65 -3.08 6.06
N SER A 5 8.58 -2.66 7.32
CA SER A 5 7.35 -2.51 8.06
C SER A 5 6.65 -1.30 7.45
N VAL A 6 5.79 -1.56 6.47
CA VAL A 6 4.84 -0.56 5.98
C VAL A 6 4.13 -0.04 7.23
N PRO A 7 4.16 1.27 7.52
CA PRO A 7 3.56 1.82 8.71
C PRO A 7 2.06 1.54 8.63
N THR A 8 1.61 0.48 9.29
CA THR A 8 0.21 0.14 9.41
C THR A 8 -0.31 0.97 10.56
N SER A 9 -0.85 2.15 10.21
CA SER A 9 -1.68 2.89 11.14
C SER A 9 -2.77 1.94 11.63
N ARG A 10 -3.19 2.03 12.89
CA ARG A 10 -4.13 1.08 13.50
C ARG A 10 -5.49 1.03 12.75
N ASP A 11 -5.78 2.07 11.97
CA ASP A 11 -6.91 2.22 11.04
C ASP A 11 -6.75 1.51 9.69
N SER A 12 -5.59 0.91 9.40
CA SER A 12 -5.30 0.29 8.09
C SER A 12 -5.74 -1.17 7.97
N ARG A 13 -6.45 -1.70 8.97
CA ARG A 13 -6.85 -3.11 9.06
C ARG A 13 -8.35 -3.28 8.94
N TRP A 14 -8.77 -3.97 7.89
CA TRP A 14 -10.15 -4.25 7.54
C TRP A 14 -10.40 -5.75 7.67
N GLN A 15 -11.58 -6.15 8.16
CA GLN A 15 -12.04 -7.53 8.26
C GLN A 15 -13.18 -7.73 7.27
N TYR A 16 -13.00 -8.62 6.31
CA TYR A 16 -14.06 -9.08 5.44
C TYR A 16 -14.79 -10.27 6.12
N PRO A 17 -16.14 -10.30 6.07
CA PRO A 17 -17.03 -9.35 5.41
C PRO A 17 -17.37 -8.09 6.25
N GLU A 18 -17.13 -8.11 7.56
CA GLU A 18 -17.64 -7.15 8.55
C GLU A 18 -17.49 -5.66 8.18
N ASN A 19 -16.31 -5.24 7.71
CA ASN A 19 -16.06 -3.88 7.24
C ASN A 19 -15.25 -3.82 5.92
N GLY A 20 -14.76 -4.97 5.43
CA GLY A 20 -14.02 -5.09 4.18
C GLY A 20 -14.90 -5.17 2.92
N GLU A 21 -16.21 -5.36 3.05
CA GLU A 21 -17.15 -5.37 1.91
C GLU A 21 -17.36 -3.98 1.27
N ASP A 22 -17.22 -2.91 2.06
CA ASP A 22 -17.28 -1.54 1.55
C ASP A 22 -15.95 -1.16 0.88
N LEU A 23 -15.72 -1.72 -0.30
CA LEU A 23 -14.53 -1.46 -1.10
C LEU A 23 -14.38 0.01 -1.46
N HIS A 24 -15.48 0.77 -1.56
CA HIS A 24 -15.43 2.21 -1.81
C HIS A 24 -14.72 2.95 -0.66
N ARG A 25 -15.04 2.59 0.59
CA ARG A 25 -14.37 3.13 1.77
C ARG A 25 -12.91 2.70 1.83
N VAL A 26 -12.62 1.42 1.57
CA VAL A 26 -11.24 0.90 1.53
C VAL A 26 -10.39 1.66 0.50
N PHE A 27 -10.91 1.89 -0.71
CA PHE A 27 -10.21 2.65 -1.75
C PHE A 27 -9.99 4.12 -1.37
N THR A 28 -10.98 4.72 -0.71
CA THR A 28 -10.88 6.10 -0.24
C THR A 28 -9.74 6.26 0.76
N VAL A 29 -9.67 5.36 1.76
CA VAL A 29 -8.57 5.36 2.74
C VAL A 29 -7.25 4.98 2.07
N ALA A 30 -7.24 4.02 1.15
CA ALA A 30 -6.03 3.63 0.42
C ALA A 30 -5.40 4.79 -0.38
N LYS A 31 -6.26 5.65 -0.94
CA LYS A 31 -5.84 6.84 -1.67
C LYS A 31 -5.35 7.98 -0.78
N ARG A 32 -5.91 8.11 0.43
CA ARG A 32 -5.59 9.20 1.38
C ARG A 32 -4.40 8.88 2.26
N ASP A 33 -4.37 7.68 2.83
CA ASP A 33 -3.49 7.30 3.95
C ASP A 33 -2.45 6.24 3.56
N GLY A 34 -2.48 5.73 2.32
CA GLY A 34 -1.57 4.70 1.82
C GLY A 34 -2.14 3.28 1.89
N PRO A 35 -1.33 2.23 1.63
CA PRO A 35 -1.83 0.86 1.48
C PRO A 35 -2.67 0.36 2.67
N GLN A 36 -3.74 -0.37 2.36
CA GLN A 36 -4.69 -0.94 3.32
C GLN A 36 -4.64 -2.47 3.29
N GLN A 37 -4.85 -3.11 4.43
CA GLN A 37 -4.89 -4.57 4.55
C GLN A 37 -6.31 -5.05 4.84
N VAL A 38 -6.81 -6.00 4.04
CA VAL A 38 -8.13 -6.61 4.22
C VAL A 38 -7.95 -8.10 4.53
N PHE A 39 -8.43 -8.54 5.68
CA PHE A 39 -8.34 -9.92 6.17
C PHE A 39 -9.65 -10.64 5.85
N ASP A 40 -9.60 -11.81 5.22
CA ASP A 40 -10.79 -12.62 4.87
C ASP A 40 -10.98 -13.86 5.76
N GLY A 41 -10.09 -14.07 6.72
CA GLY A 41 -10.07 -15.25 7.61
C GLY A 41 -9.09 -16.35 7.16
N GLU A 42 -8.70 -16.37 5.89
CA GLU A 42 -7.71 -17.33 5.35
C GLU A 42 -6.39 -16.63 4.99
N GLY A 43 -6.46 -15.35 4.65
CA GLY A 43 -5.33 -14.56 4.19
C GLY A 43 -5.56 -13.05 4.30
N VAL A 44 -4.71 -12.31 3.58
CA VAL A 44 -4.67 -10.85 3.61
C VAL A 44 -4.53 -10.30 2.19
N PHE A 45 -5.46 -9.46 1.77
CA PHE A 45 -5.33 -8.63 0.59
C PHE A 45 -4.64 -7.32 0.96
N THR A 46 -3.80 -6.81 0.06
CA THR A 46 -3.25 -5.45 0.16
C THR A 46 -3.85 -4.58 -0.94
N VAL A 47 -4.47 -3.47 -0.56
CA VAL A 47 -5.08 -2.50 -1.47
C VAL A 47 -4.26 -1.22 -1.45
N SER A 48 -3.62 -0.90 -2.57
CA SER A 48 -2.78 0.29 -2.73
C SER A 48 -3.24 1.13 -3.92
N TYR A 49 -3.22 2.46 -3.75
CA TYR A 49 -3.49 3.39 -4.84
C TYR A 49 -2.20 3.96 -5.42
N ALA A 50 -2.07 3.92 -6.75
CA ALA A 50 -1.03 4.61 -7.49
C ALA A 50 -1.68 5.54 -8.52
N LYS A 51 -1.34 6.84 -8.48
CA LYS A 51 -1.81 7.79 -9.49
C LYS A 51 -1.09 7.50 -10.80
N SER A 52 -1.84 7.24 -11.86
CA SER A 52 -1.27 7.11 -13.21
C SER A 52 -0.56 8.43 -13.57
N GLY A 53 0.75 8.37 -13.84
CA GLY A 53 1.61 9.55 -14.08
C GLY A 53 2.45 10.04 -12.88
N ALA A 54 2.29 9.46 -11.68
CA ALA A 54 3.23 9.64 -10.56
C ALA A 54 4.33 8.56 -10.53
N GLN A 55 4.58 7.95 -11.69
CA GLN A 55 5.83 7.26 -11.90
C GLN A 55 6.86 8.38 -12.03
N GLY A 56 7.60 8.66 -10.95
CA GLY A 56 9.00 9.06 -11.13
C GLY A 56 9.51 8.08 -12.17
N SER A 57 9.77 8.61 -13.36
CA SER A 57 9.99 7.81 -14.56
C SER A 57 11.08 6.80 -14.22
N ALA A 58 11.15 5.66 -14.89
CA ALA A 58 12.32 4.78 -14.74
C ALA A 58 13.65 5.56 -14.90
N LYS A 59 13.62 6.71 -15.59
CA LYS A 59 14.65 7.73 -15.66
C LYS A 59 15.02 8.37 -14.32
N ASP A 60 14.06 8.76 -13.47
CA ASP A 60 14.32 9.35 -12.14
C ASP A 60 14.97 8.35 -11.18
N PHE A 61 14.60 7.06 -11.27
CA PHE A 61 15.21 5.97 -10.50
C PHE A 61 16.63 5.63 -10.98
N LEU A 62 16.93 5.83 -12.26
CA LEU A 62 18.29 5.71 -12.82
C LEU A 62 19.15 6.95 -12.52
N SER A 63 18.55 8.14 -12.45
CA SER A 63 19.23 9.41 -12.18
C SER A 63 19.61 9.61 -10.72
N SER A 64 18.93 8.96 -9.76
CA SER A 64 19.32 9.02 -8.34
C SER A 64 20.55 8.17 -7.99
N GLY A 65 21.16 7.50 -8.97
CA GLY A 65 22.21 6.52 -8.76
C GLY A 65 21.62 5.24 -8.16
N GLY A 66 21.78 4.11 -8.85
CA GLY A 66 21.41 2.80 -8.31
C GLY A 66 22.08 2.51 -6.95
N PRO A 67 21.75 1.38 -6.29
CA PRO A 67 22.14 1.11 -4.91
C PRO A 67 23.65 1.36 -4.70
N GLY A 68 23.93 2.46 -4.00
CA GLY A 68 25.25 2.76 -3.48
C GLY A 68 25.66 1.60 -2.60
N LYS A 69 26.81 1.02 -2.93
CA LYS A 69 27.46 0.05 -2.07
C LYS A 69 27.97 0.84 -0.86
N GLU A 70 27.28 0.70 0.26
CA GLU A 70 27.88 0.80 1.59
C GLU A 70 27.43 -0.41 2.41
#